data_AF-A0A960A679-F1
#
_entry.id   AF-A0A960A679-F1
#
_cell.length_a   1.000
_cell.length_b   1.000
_cell.length_c   1.000
_cell.angle_alpha   90.00
_cell.angle_beta   90.00
_cell.angle_gamma   90.00
#
_symmetry.space_group_name_H-M   'P 1'
#
loop_
_entity.id
_entity.type
_entity.pdbx_description
1 polymer ?
#
loop_
_entity_poly.entity_id
_entity_poly.type
_entity_poly.pdbx_seq_one_letter_code
_entity_poly.pdbx_strand_id
1 'polypeptide(L)' 'NERGYTIVPLALYFKDGRAKVEIALARGKKTYDKRQSLAAKQADREKQQALGRRLKGMD' A
#
# COMPACT_ATOMS: atom_id res chain seq x y z
N ASN A 1 -15.06 3.92 23.77
CA ASN A 1 -14.17 4.40 22.69
C ASN A 1 -13.23 3.29 22.24
N GLU A 2 -13.68 2.53 21.24
CA GLU A 2 -13.03 1.33 20.71
C GLU A 2 -11.76 1.71 19.94
N ARG A 3 -10.61 1.36 20.51
CA ARG A 3 -9.28 1.79 20.03
C ARG A 3 -8.87 0.95 18.81
N GLY A 4 -8.69 1.61 17.65
CA GLY A 4 -8.00 1.01 16.50
C GLY A 4 -8.43 1.47 15.12
N TYR A 5 -9.53 2.21 15.00
CA TYR A 5 -9.97 2.76 13.72
C TYR A 5 -9.51 4.20 13.53
N THR A 6 -9.08 4.53 12.32
CA THR A 6 -8.62 5.84 11.90
C THR A 6 -9.43 6.27 10.68
N ILE A 7 -9.90 7.50 10.71
CA ILE A 7 -10.61 8.11 9.60
C ILE A 7 -9.56 8.61 8.59
N VAL A 8 -9.70 8.23 7.32
CA VAL A 8 -8.81 8.66 6.23
C VAL A 8 -9.62 9.18 5.05
N PRO A 9 -9.27 10.36 4.50
CA PRO A 9 -9.88 10.83 3.26
C PRO A 9 -9.36 10.01 2.08
N LEU A 10 -10.27 9.61 1.18
CA LEU A 10 -9.94 8.92 -0.06
C LEU A 10 -9.81 9.90 -1.23
N ALA A 11 -10.80 10.77 -1.39
CA ALA A 11 -10.86 11.72 -2.48
C ALA A 11 -11.61 12.99 -2.09
N LEU A 12 -11.23 14.11 -2.69
CA LEU A 12 -11.95 15.37 -2.60
C LEU A 12 -12.42 15.74 -4.00
N TYR A 13 -13.72 15.95 -4.17
CA TYR A 13 -14.33 16.25 -5.45
C TYR A 13 -15.35 17.37 -5.33
N PHE A 14 -15.44 18.21 -6.36
CA PHE A 14 -16.42 19.28 -6.40
C PHE A 14 -17.70 18.79 -7.06
N LYS A 15 -18.83 18.99 -6.39
CA LYS A 15 -20.16 18.69 -6.92
C LYS A 15 -21.11 19.81 -6.53
N ASP A 16 -21.80 20.37 -7.52
CA ASP A 16 -22.80 21.44 -7.34
C ASP A 16 -22.24 22.67 -6.58
N GLY A 17 -21.01 23.09 -6.94
CA GLY A 17 -20.33 24.23 -6.30
C GLY A 17 -19.79 23.96 -4.89
N ARG A 18 -19.88 22.72 -4.39
CA ARG A 18 -19.41 22.33 -3.05
C ARG A 18 -18.31 21.28 -3.13
N ALA A 19 -17.28 21.43 -2.30
CA ALA A 19 -16.27 20.39 -2.10
C ALA A 19 -16.87 19.27 -1.25
N LYS A 20 -16.85 18.04 -1.78
CA LYS A 20 -17.22 16.81 -1.09
C LYS A 20 -15.97 16.00 -0.83
N VAL A 21 -15.89 15.42 0.36
CA VAL A 21 -14.79 14.55 0.77
C VAL A 21 -15.35 13.16 0.96
N GLU A 22 -14.79 12.20 0.25
CA GLU A 22 -15.04 10.79 0.50
C GLU A 22 -14.09 10.32 1.60
N ILE A 23 -14.66 9.67 2.62
CA ILE A 23 -13.96 9.32 3.85
C ILE A 23 -14.14 7.82 4.09
N ALA A 24 -13.05 7.14 4.45
CA ALA A 24 -13.05 5.73 4.82
C ALA A 24 -12.63 5.53 6.29
N LEU A 25 -13.15 4.45 6.89
CA LEU A 25 -12.68 3.93 8.16
C LEU A 25 -11.60 2.88 7.89
N ALA A 26 -10.37 3.18 8.28
CA ALA A 26 -9.25 2.25 8.16
C ALA A 26 -8.82 1.75 9.53
N ARG A 27 -8.27 0.53 9.57
CA ARG A 27 -7.57 0.00 10.74
C ARG A 27 -6.11 -0.17 10.40
N GLY A 28 -5.21 0.34 11.24
CA GLY A 28 -3.78 0.14 11.08
C GLY A 28 -3.42 -1.35 11.05
N LYS A 29 -2.59 -1.77 10.08
CA LYS A 29 -2.13 -3.16 9.97
C LYS A 29 -1.33 -3.55 11.21
N LYS A 30 -1.55 -4.76 11.75
CA LYS A 30 -0.82 -5.25 12.93
C LYS A 30 0.68 -5.37 12.59
N THR A 31 1.53 -5.14 13.59
CA THR A 31 3.01 -5.14 13.42
C THR A 31 3.54 -6.48 12.91
N TYR A 32 2.88 -7.59 13.27
CA TYR A 32 3.17 -8.93 12.75
C TYR A 32 2.98 -9.02 11.24
N ASP A 33 1.83 -8.57 10.73
CA ASP A 33 1.51 -8.60 9.29
C ASP A 33 2.40 -7.67 8.46
N LYS A 34 2.99 -6.64 9.08
CA LYS A 34 3.99 -5.77 8.45
C LYS A 34 5.26 -6.55 8.13
N ARG A 35 5.77 -7.37 9.06
CA ARG A 35 6.98 -8.18 8.86
C ARG A 35 6.81 -9.16 7.69
N GLN A 36 5.69 -9.87 7.64
CA GLN A 36 5.40 -10.79 6.53
C GLN A 36 5.33 -10.04 5.18
N SER A 37 4.66 -8.88 5.13
CA SER A 37 4.56 -8.11 3.89
C SER A 37 5.89 -7.50 3.44
N LEU A 38 6.76 -7.12 4.37
CA LEU A 38 8.10 -6.62 4.06
C LEU A 38 8.98 -7.75 3.52
N ALA A 39 8.93 -8.93 4.14
CA ALA A 39 9.65 -10.11 3.66
C ALA A 39 9.18 -10.52 2.26
N ALA A 40 7.88 -10.54 2.00
CA ALA A 40 7.33 -10.85 0.68
C ALA A 40 7.78 -9.84 -0.39
N LYS A 41 7.69 -8.53 -0.10
CA LYS A 41 8.18 -7.48 -1.02
C LYS A 41 9.67 -7.59 -1.31
N GLN A 42 10.47 -7.92 -0.30
CA GLN A 42 11.91 -8.09 -0.47
C GLN A 42 12.23 -9.30 -1.35
N ALA A 43 11.57 -10.44 -1.10
CA ALA A 43 11.73 -11.65 -1.92
C ALA A 43 11.32 -11.42 -3.38
N ASP A 44 10.23 -10.68 -3.63
CA ASP A 44 9.80 -10.37 -5.00
C ASP A 44 10.79 -9.44 -5.71
N ARG A 45 11.34 -8.44 -5.00
CA ARG A 45 12.38 -7.56 -5.54
C ARG A 45 13.65 -8.33 -5.90
N GLU A 46 14.10 -9.25 -5.04
CA GLU A 46 15.28 -10.09 -5.31
C GLU A 46 15.05 -11.01 -6.51
N LYS A 47 13.87 -11.64 -6.63
CA LYS A 47 13.50 -12.43 -7.81
C LYS A 47 13.54 -11.61 -9.09
N GLN A 48 12.96 -10.40 -9.07
CA GLN A 48 12.97 -9.51 -10.23
C GLN A 48 14.39 -9.10 -10.62
N GLN A 49 15.25 -8.77 -9.65
CA GLN A 49 16.65 -8.43 -9.91
C GLN A 49 17.43 -9.62 -10.48
N ALA A 50 17.25 -10.82 -9.93
CA ALA A 50 17.90 -12.03 -10.42
C ALA A 50 17.47 -12.36 -11.87
N LEU A 51 16.17 -12.20 -12.17
CA LEU A 51 15.63 -12.39 -13.51
C LEU A 51 16.18 -11.35 -14.49
N GLY A 52 16.17 -10.06 -14.11
CA GLY A 52 16.71 -8.98 -14.94
C GLY A 52 18.21 -9.12 -15.20
N ARG A 53 18.98 -9.59 -14.22
CA ARG A 53 20.42 -9.82 -14.36
C ARG A 53 20.73 -11.01 -15.27
N ARG A 54 19.90 -12.06 -15.28
CA ARG A 54 19.99 -13.16 -16.25
C ARG A 54 19.70 -12.68 -17.67
N LEU A 55 18.65 -11.88 -17.85
CA LEU A 55 18.26 -11.37 -19.17
C LEU A 55 19.31 -10.41 -19.76
N LYS A 56 19.94 -9.57 -18.94
CA LYS A 56 20.96 -8.60 -19.38
C LYS A 56 22.31 -9.21 -19.77
N GLY A 57 22.55 -10.48 -19.46
CA GLY A 57 23.77 -11.21 -19.85
C GLY A 57 23.64 -12.02 -21.14
N MET A 58 22.50 -11.94 -21.81
CA MET A 58 22.21 -12.64 -23.08
C MET A 58 22.33 -11.73 -24.31
N ASP A 59 22.77 -10.48 -24.13
CA ASP A 59 23.13 -9.53 -25.20
C ASP A 59 24.66 -9.44 -25.35
#